data_AF-A0A3M2YSL4-F1
#
_entry.id   AF-A0A3M2YSL4-F1
#
_cell.length_a   1.000
_cell.length_b   1.000
_cell.length_c   1.000
_cell.angle_alpha   90.00
_cell.angle_beta   90.00
_cell.angle_gamma   90.00
#
_symmetry.space_group_name_H-M   'P 1'
#
loop_
_entity.id
_entity.type
_entity.pdbx_description
1 polymer ?
#
loop_
_entity_poly.entity_id
_entity_poly.type
_entity_poly.pdbx_seq_one_letter_code
_entity_poly.pdbx_strand_id
1 'polypeptide(L)'
;MTSLTTDRPVELDATSLCTLEDLTDLPRVGFRGAQTADYLTARGFSLPETPNRAITQPDGSHVARLSLTEYLLLGSRLDQGQRIADEEARWELDHSANYLLPREDSHAWLQLSGACIAQVMAKVCGVDLRPQAFGPG
;
A
#
# COMPACT_ATOMS: atom_id res chain seq x y z
N MET A 1 -36.98 29.16 17.08
CA MET A 1 -37.14 28.50 15.76
C MET A 1 -36.04 29.04 14.86
N THR A 2 -34.88 28.41 14.90
CA THR A 2 -33.69 28.88 14.19
C THR A 2 -33.52 27.97 12.98
N SER A 3 -33.65 28.56 11.80
CA SER A 3 -33.61 27.89 10.50
C SER A 3 -32.26 27.17 10.33
N LEU A 4 -32.29 25.84 10.25
CA LEU A 4 -31.14 25.06 9.80
C LEU A 4 -31.01 25.28 8.29
N THR A 5 -29.89 25.87 7.91
CA THR A 5 -29.44 26.04 6.53
C THR A 5 -29.57 24.74 5.76
N THR A 6 -30.30 24.81 4.65
CA THR A 6 -30.49 23.75 3.67
C THR A 6 -29.13 23.28 3.17
N ASP A 7 -28.78 22.05 3.51
CA ASP A 7 -27.61 21.37 2.99
C ASP A 7 -27.75 21.27 1.47
N ARG A 8 -26.80 21.86 0.74
CA ARG A 8 -26.78 21.81 -0.72
C ARG A 8 -26.27 20.42 -1.10
N PRO A 9 -26.99 19.63 -1.90
CA PRO A 9 -26.47 18.36 -2.36
C PRO A 9 -25.23 18.63 -3.22
N VAL A 10 -24.09 18.05 -2.84
CA VAL A 10 -22.92 17.95 -3.71
C VAL A 10 -23.35 17.07 -4.87
N GLU A 11 -23.61 17.69 -6.01
CA GLU A 11 -23.86 17.00 -7.29
C GLU A 11 -22.61 16.18 -7.64
N LEU A 12 -22.69 14.87 -7.45
CA LEU A 12 -21.69 13.88 -7.82
C LEU A 12 -21.83 13.57 -9.32
N ASP A 13 -21.35 14.47 -10.17
CA ASP A 13 -21.12 14.17 -11.60
C ASP A 13 -19.95 14.99 -12.17
N ALA A 14 -18.84 14.98 -11.43
CA ALA A 14 -17.53 15.40 -11.90
C ALA A 14 -16.52 14.38 -11.40
N THR A 15 -15.64 13.88 -12.27
CA THR A 15 -14.53 13.01 -11.88
C THR A 15 -13.81 13.65 -10.69
N SER A 16 -13.88 13.03 -9.52
CA SER A 16 -13.38 13.64 -8.29
C SER A 16 -11.92 14.02 -8.48
N LEU A 17 -11.61 15.31 -8.31
CA LEU A 17 -10.26 15.84 -8.57
C LEU A 17 -9.22 15.14 -7.69
N CYS A 18 -9.59 14.88 -6.43
CA CYS A 18 -8.85 14.06 -5.49
C CYS A 18 -9.83 13.37 -4.53
N THR A 19 -9.64 12.09 -4.27
CA THR A 19 -10.25 11.34 -3.17
C THR A 19 -9.17 10.87 -2.22
N LEU A 20 -9.54 10.68 -0.96
CA LEU A 20 -8.72 10.07 0.07
C LEU A 20 -9.54 8.95 0.70
N GLU A 21 -8.98 7.75 0.72
CA GLU A 21 -9.59 6.57 1.31
C GLU A 21 -8.65 6.01 2.38
N ASP A 22 -9.22 5.68 3.54
CA ASP A 22 -8.50 5.01 4.61
C ASP A 22 -8.60 3.49 4.40
N LEU A 23 -7.45 2.84 4.37
CA LEU A 23 -7.23 1.40 4.23
C LEU A 23 -6.46 0.85 5.44
N THR A 24 -6.38 1.61 6.53
CA THR A 24 -5.62 1.24 7.74
C THR A 24 -6.17 0.00 8.43
N ASP A 25 -7.42 -0.38 8.14
CA ASP A 25 -8.03 -1.63 8.59
C ASP A 25 -7.56 -2.87 7.81
N LEU A 26 -6.94 -2.68 6.63
CA LEU A 26 -6.41 -3.81 5.86
C LEU A 26 -5.06 -4.30 6.42
N PRO A 27 -4.87 -5.62 6.52
CA PRO A 27 -3.60 -6.24 6.89
C PRO A 27 -2.41 -5.75 6.06
N ARG A 28 -1.29 -5.54 6.75
CA ARG A 28 -0.02 -5.08 6.17
C ARG A 28 1.14 -5.59 7.02
N VAL A 29 2.19 -6.06 6.36
CA VAL A 29 3.35 -6.61 7.06
C VAL A 29 4.62 -6.40 6.25
N GLY A 30 5.72 -6.13 6.94
CA GLY A 30 7.04 -6.04 6.33
C GLY A 30 7.85 -7.31 6.55
N PHE A 31 8.79 -7.56 5.65
CA PHE A 31 9.82 -8.56 5.83
C PHE A 31 11.18 -7.97 5.48
N ARG A 32 12.22 -8.34 6.25
CA ARG A 32 13.58 -7.88 6.01
C ARG A 32 14.61 -8.98 6.17
N GLY A 33 15.60 -9.01 5.30
CA GLY A 33 16.77 -9.85 5.41
C GLY A 33 17.22 -10.42 4.06
N ALA A 34 18.43 -10.98 4.03
CA ALA A 34 19.03 -11.46 2.79
C ALA A 34 18.24 -12.60 2.12
N GLN A 35 17.43 -13.34 2.88
CA GLN A 35 16.62 -14.47 2.40
C GLN A 35 15.13 -14.14 2.27
N THR A 36 14.73 -12.88 2.47
CA THR A 36 13.32 -12.48 2.33
C THR A 36 12.77 -12.66 0.92
N ALA A 37 13.58 -12.39 -0.12
CA ALA A 37 13.14 -12.58 -1.49
C ALA A 37 12.80 -14.05 -1.77
N ASP A 38 13.71 -14.97 -1.42
CA ASP A 38 13.51 -16.41 -1.58
C ASP A 38 12.29 -16.89 -0.78
N TYR A 39 12.13 -16.42 0.46
CA TYR A 39 10.96 -16.70 1.28
C TYR A 39 9.67 -16.29 0.58
N LEU A 40 9.54 -15.04 0.14
CA LEU A 40 8.31 -14.54 -0.49
C LEU A 40 8.03 -15.20 -1.85
N THR A 41 9.06 -15.47 -2.65
CA THR A 41 8.90 -16.21 -3.91
C THR A 41 8.44 -17.65 -3.67
N ALA A 42 8.98 -18.34 -2.65
CA ALA A 42 8.51 -19.66 -2.26
C ALA A 42 7.04 -19.68 -1.77
N ARG A 43 6.55 -18.54 -1.26
CA ARG A 43 5.14 -18.30 -0.90
C ARG A 43 4.27 -17.88 -2.10
N GLY A 44 4.83 -17.83 -3.31
CA GLY A 44 4.09 -17.49 -4.53
C GLY A 44 3.81 -16.01 -4.72
N PHE A 45 4.60 -15.11 -4.13
CA PHE A 45 4.56 -13.69 -4.43
C PHE A 45 5.44 -13.33 -5.63
N SER A 46 4.93 -12.48 -6.51
CA SER A 46 5.72 -11.82 -7.55
C SER A 46 6.39 -10.58 -6.96
N LEU A 47 7.71 -10.46 -7.10
CA LEU A 47 8.52 -9.44 -6.44
C LEU A 47 9.04 -8.39 -7.42
N PRO A 48 9.10 -7.10 -7.05
CA PRO A 48 9.76 -6.08 -7.85
C PRO A 48 11.27 -6.33 -7.98
N GLU A 49 11.79 -6.23 -9.21
CA GLU A 49 13.21 -6.50 -9.52
C GLU A 49 14.18 -5.53 -8.84
N THR A 50 13.77 -4.27 -8.64
CA THR A 50 14.58 -3.21 -8.03
C THR A 50 13.84 -2.53 -6.87
N PRO A 51 14.56 -1.89 -5.93
CA PRO A 51 13.95 -1.05 -4.90
C PRO A 51 13.10 0.09 -5.48
N ASN A 52 12.19 0.63 -4.66
CA ASN A 52 11.27 1.72 -5.00
C ASN A 52 10.33 1.38 -6.17
N ARG A 53 9.86 0.14 -6.18
CA ARG A 53 8.90 -0.42 -7.13
C ARG A 53 7.87 -1.26 -6.38
N ALA A 54 6.68 -1.38 -6.95
CA ALA A 54 5.62 -2.22 -6.41
C ALA A 54 4.93 -3.04 -7.51
N ILE A 55 4.51 -4.25 -7.17
CA ILE A 55 3.74 -5.14 -8.05
C ILE A 55 2.41 -5.46 -7.39
N THR A 56 1.32 -5.19 -8.11
CA THR A 56 -0.01 -5.70 -7.80
C THR A 56 -0.09 -7.18 -8.16
N GLN A 57 -0.45 -8.00 -7.17
CA GLN A 57 -0.63 -9.43 -7.33
C GLN A 57 -2.01 -9.73 -7.96
N PRO A 58 -2.25 -10.95 -8.47
CA PRO A 58 -3.55 -11.33 -9.05
C PRO A 58 -4.74 -11.24 -8.09
N ASP A 59 -4.50 -11.33 -6.78
CA ASP A 59 -5.53 -11.16 -5.73
C ASP A 59 -5.73 -9.69 -5.30
N GLY A 60 -5.07 -8.75 -6.00
CA GLY A 60 -5.13 -7.32 -5.71
C GLY A 60 -4.24 -6.87 -4.55
N SER A 61 -3.54 -7.77 -3.85
CA SER A 61 -2.54 -7.37 -2.86
C SER A 61 -1.35 -6.71 -3.53
N HIS A 62 -0.55 -5.95 -2.79
CA HIS A 62 0.65 -5.32 -3.33
C HIS A 62 1.90 -5.80 -2.62
N VAL A 63 2.97 -5.99 -3.40
CA VAL A 63 4.33 -6.21 -2.89
C VAL A 63 5.17 -5.01 -3.29
N ALA A 64 5.60 -4.22 -2.32
CA ALA A 64 6.54 -3.11 -2.53
C ALA A 64 7.94 -3.51 -2.05
N ARG A 65 8.97 -3.19 -2.85
CA ARG A 65 10.37 -3.40 -2.47
C ARG A 65 10.97 -2.09 -1.96
N LEU A 66 11.20 -1.99 -0.65
CA LEU A 66 11.62 -0.76 0.01
C LEU A 66 13.15 -0.58 -0.01
N SER A 67 13.90 -1.67 -0.04
CA SER A 67 15.36 -1.65 -0.15
C SER A 67 15.87 -2.92 -0.83
N LEU A 68 17.19 -3.17 -0.77
CA LEU A 68 17.78 -4.39 -1.32
C LEU A 68 17.20 -5.66 -0.68
N THR A 69 16.89 -5.60 0.62
CA THR A 69 16.50 -6.75 1.43
C THR A 69 15.23 -6.49 2.24
N GLU A 70 14.39 -5.53 1.85
CA GLU A 70 13.16 -5.21 2.58
C GLU A 70 11.97 -5.10 1.65
N TYR A 71 10.88 -5.74 2.04
CA TYR A 71 9.62 -5.79 1.32
C TYR A 71 8.47 -5.43 2.25
N LEU A 72 7.45 -4.81 1.69
CA LEU A 72 6.18 -4.50 2.34
C LEU A 72 5.06 -5.18 1.55
N LEU A 73 4.28 -5.99 2.26
CA LEU A 73 3.04 -6.57 1.75
C LEU A 73 1.86 -5.71 2.23
N LEU A 74 0.97 -5.41 1.30
CA LEU A 74 -0.27 -4.70 1.55
C LEU A 74 -1.45 -5.57 1.12
N GLY A 75 -2.44 -5.74 1.99
CA GLY A 75 -3.65 -6.52 1.74
C GLY A 75 -4.48 -5.98 0.58
N SER A 76 -5.55 -6.69 0.25
CA SER A 76 -6.48 -6.32 -0.80
C SER A 76 -7.89 -6.24 -0.25
N ARG A 77 -8.74 -5.40 -0.85
CA ARG A 77 -10.18 -5.43 -0.55
C ARG A 77 -10.86 -6.70 -1.05
N LEU A 78 -10.27 -7.39 -2.04
CA LEU A 78 -10.85 -8.58 -2.63
C LEU A 78 -10.99 -9.73 -1.62
N ASP A 79 -10.02 -9.86 -0.71
CA ASP A 79 -9.99 -10.88 0.34
C ASP A 79 -9.94 -10.28 1.77
N GLN A 80 -10.20 -8.97 1.90
CA GLN A 80 -10.03 -8.21 3.15
C GLN A 80 -8.61 -8.34 3.74
N GLY A 81 -7.60 -8.59 2.89
CA GLY A 81 -6.20 -8.78 3.24
C GLY A 81 -5.91 -10.08 3.98
N GLN A 82 -6.83 -11.05 3.96
CA GLN A 82 -6.67 -12.33 4.65
C GLN A 82 -5.37 -13.05 4.26
N ARG A 83 -4.97 -13.03 2.98
CA ARG A 83 -3.69 -13.63 2.57
C ARG A 83 -2.51 -13.01 3.31
N ILE A 84 -2.50 -11.70 3.50
CA ILE A 84 -1.39 -10.99 4.13
C ILE A 84 -1.38 -11.24 5.64
N ALA A 85 -2.56 -11.23 6.28
CA ALA A 85 -2.69 -11.62 7.68
C ALA A 85 -2.22 -13.06 7.93
N ASP A 86 -2.56 -13.99 7.02
CA ASP A 86 -2.11 -15.38 7.08
C ASP A 86 -0.59 -15.49 6.98
N GLU A 87 0.06 -14.75 6.09
CA GLU A 87 1.53 -14.78 5.97
C GLU A 87 2.23 -14.22 7.21
N GLU A 88 1.68 -13.16 7.83
CA GLU A 88 2.17 -12.65 9.11
C GLU A 88 2.02 -13.70 10.22
N ALA A 89 0.85 -14.30 10.36
CA ALA A 89 0.56 -15.29 11.39
C ALA A 89 1.34 -16.62 11.22
N ARG A 90 1.68 -16.98 9.98
CA ARG A 90 2.45 -18.20 9.66
C ARG A 90 3.95 -18.01 9.76
N TRP A 91 4.45 -16.79 9.90
CA TRP A 91 5.87 -16.56 10.03
C TRP A 91 6.37 -17.06 11.38
N GLU A 92 7.50 -17.75 11.37
CA GLU A 92 8.19 -18.21 12.56
C GLU A 92 9.66 -17.81 12.46
N LEU A 93 10.25 -17.48 13.61
CA LEU A 93 11.68 -17.21 13.68
C LEU A 93 12.45 -18.52 13.53
N ASP A 94 13.26 -18.61 12.49
CA ASP A 94 14.15 -19.73 12.24
C ASP A 94 15.59 -19.27 11.98
N HIS A 95 16.40 -20.13 11.35
CA HIS A 95 17.80 -19.83 11.04
C HIS A 95 17.96 -19.01 9.75
N SER A 96 16.88 -18.69 9.04
CA SER A 96 16.92 -17.88 7.84
C SER A 96 17.03 -16.39 8.18
N ALA A 97 17.78 -15.65 7.37
CA ALA A 97 17.82 -14.19 7.43
C ALA A 97 16.55 -13.62 6.77
N ASN A 98 15.40 -13.86 7.40
CA ASN A 98 14.08 -13.34 7.04
C ASN A 98 13.30 -12.97 8.30
N TYR A 99 13.27 -11.68 8.61
CA TYR A 99 12.68 -11.14 9.82
C TYR A 99 11.34 -10.46 9.51
N LEU A 100 10.30 -10.85 10.25
CA LEU A 100 9.01 -10.19 10.24
C LEU A 100 9.10 -8.78 10.83
N LEU A 101 8.42 -7.83 10.21
CA LEU A 101 8.30 -6.46 10.66
C LEU A 101 6.80 -6.14 10.76
N PRO A 102 6.17 -6.29 11.95
CA PRO A 102 4.75 -5.97 12.13
C PRO A 102 4.46 -4.51 11.78
N ARG A 103 3.45 -4.26 10.95
CA ARG A 103 3.09 -2.91 10.46
C ARG A 103 1.68 -2.44 10.85
N GLU A 104 0.89 -3.31 11.47
CA GLU A 104 -0.48 -3.01 11.88
C GLU A 104 -0.55 -1.77 12.79
N ASP A 105 0.18 -1.76 13.91
CA ASP A 105 0.14 -0.67 14.88
C ASP A 105 1.09 0.51 14.59
N SER A 106 1.97 0.38 13.60
CA SER A 106 3.01 1.39 13.34
C SER A 106 2.73 2.30 12.15
N HIS A 107 1.82 1.92 11.25
CA HIS A 107 1.57 2.64 10.00
C HIS A 107 0.07 2.82 9.79
N ALA A 108 -0.33 3.98 9.26
CA ALA A 108 -1.61 4.14 8.60
C ALA A 108 -1.47 3.87 7.09
N TRP A 109 -2.55 3.48 6.43
CA TRP A 109 -2.56 3.29 5.00
C TRP A 109 -3.67 4.13 4.36
N LEU A 110 -3.25 5.16 3.62
CA LEU A 110 -4.16 6.08 2.93
C LEU A 110 -3.96 5.99 1.42
N GLN A 111 -5.04 5.78 0.68
CA GLN A 111 -5.05 5.79 -0.77
C GLN A 111 -5.54 7.15 -1.27
N LEU A 112 -4.68 7.84 -2.03
CA LEU A 112 -5.08 9.02 -2.81
C LEU A 112 -5.39 8.61 -4.24
N SER A 113 -6.46 9.16 -4.82
CA SER A 113 -6.84 8.92 -6.21
C SER A 113 -7.42 10.17 -6.84
N GLY A 114 -7.42 10.25 -8.17
CA GLY A 114 -7.94 11.40 -8.91
C GLY A 114 -6.90 12.11 -9.79
N ALA A 115 -7.36 13.07 -10.58
CA ALA A 115 -6.55 13.72 -11.61
C ALA A 115 -5.50 14.71 -11.06
N CYS A 116 -5.65 15.19 -9.81
CA CYS A 116 -4.75 16.20 -9.23
C CYS A 116 -3.84 15.68 -8.10
N ILE A 117 -3.69 14.36 -7.94
CA ILE A 117 -2.91 13.77 -6.84
C ILE A 117 -1.46 14.26 -6.79
N ALA A 118 -0.80 14.44 -7.95
CA ALA A 118 0.58 14.91 -8.00
C ALA A 118 0.70 16.37 -7.51
N GLN A 119 -0.27 17.22 -7.85
CA GLN A 119 -0.33 18.62 -7.42
C GLN A 119 -0.63 18.74 -5.92
N VAL A 120 -1.48 17.87 -5.39
CA VAL A 120 -1.73 17.78 -3.94
C VAL A 120 -0.46 17.36 -3.21
N MET A 121 0.16 16.27 -3.64
CA MET A 121 1.35 15.72 -2.98
C MET A 121 2.58 16.62 -3.11
N ALA A 122 2.71 17.44 -4.15
CA ALA A 122 3.79 18.43 -4.27
C ALA A 122 3.83 19.45 -3.10
N LYS A 123 2.74 19.59 -2.32
CA LYS A 123 2.71 20.44 -1.12
C LYS A 123 3.36 19.80 0.10
N VAL A 124 3.49 18.47 0.13
CA VAL A 124 3.91 17.69 1.31
C VAL A 124 5.02 16.67 1.02
N CYS A 125 5.33 16.42 -0.25
CA CYS A 125 6.32 15.45 -0.71
C CYS A 125 7.35 16.13 -1.63
N GLY A 126 8.63 15.90 -1.36
CA GLY A 126 9.74 16.42 -2.17
C GLY A 126 10.06 15.62 -3.43
N VAL A 127 9.34 14.52 -3.69
CA VAL A 127 9.51 13.69 -4.89
C VAL A 127 8.71 14.27 -6.04
N ASP A 128 9.28 14.27 -7.25
CA ASP A 128 8.55 14.62 -8.47
C ASP A 128 7.59 13.49 -8.86
N LEU A 129 6.32 13.65 -8.53
CA LEU A 129 5.26 12.67 -8.81
C LEU A 129 4.58 12.86 -10.18
N ARG A 130 5.15 13.67 -11.08
CA ARG A 130 4.63 13.78 -12.44
C ARG A 130 4.86 12.46 -13.19
N PRO A 131 3.94 12.04 -14.09
CA PRO A 131 4.02 10.73 -14.76
C PRO A 131 5.34 10.48 -15.50
N GLN A 132 6.03 11.54 -15.96
CA GLN A 132 7.31 11.43 -16.65
C GLN A 132 8.48 11.06 -15.71
N ALA A 133 8.39 11.42 -14.44
CA ALA A 133 9.42 11.13 -13.43
C ALA A 133 9.05 9.94 -12.53
N PHE A 134 7.75 9.81 -12.22
CA PHE A 134 7.19 8.76 -11.36
C PHE A 134 6.00 8.12 -12.07
N GLY A 135 6.30 7.23 -13.00
CA GLY A 135 5.29 6.42 -13.69
C GLY A 135 4.66 5.36 -12.76
N PRO A 136 3.60 4.69 -13.22
CA PRO A 136 2.99 3.60 -12.47
C PRO A 136 3.95 2.41 -12.32
N GLY A 137 3.96 1.78 -11.13
CA GLY A 137 4.68 0.54 -10.82
C GLY A 137 6.15 0.76 -10.49
#